data_AF-A0A3D0UPV0-F1
#
_entry.id   AF-A0A3D0UPV0-F1
#
_cell.length_a   1.000
_cell.length_b   1.000
_cell.length_c   1.000
_cell.angle_alpha   90.00
_cell.angle_beta   90.00
_cell.angle_gamma   90.00
#
_symmetry.space_group_name_H-M   'P 1'
#
loop_
_entity.id
_entity.type
_entity.pdbx_description
1 polymer ?
#
loop_
_entity_poly.entity_id
_entity_poly.type
_entity_poly.pdbx_seq_one_letter_code
_entity_poly.pdbx_strand_id
1 'polypeptide(L)'
;MLAFLLMRRRPIQQTWPACLLVIYVIYPEPDPRVALAVALLAIAALILSLTSNGTEQFISSRLMHIIPILLIAASFSILYFFTLTPDILPADSGEFQLVAAELGVAHPPGFPLYTILAHLMTRLPLEATAAYKVNLLSVITSVLTLILVYLAVYQLTGSIAAGIIGSLALGGATTFWAQATTANIRSLTGFFTALALYALIKATGYSLRRGNQKASFSVARDPLSQEAPSGKRMTLFLALFFLAIGLGV
;
A
#
# COMPACT_ATOMS: atom_id res chain seq x y z
N MET A 1 -18.45 8.94 3.05
CA MET A 1 -18.99 8.46 4.35
C MET A 1 -19.77 9.54 5.12
N LEU A 2 -19.25 10.78 5.20
CA LEU A 2 -19.92 11.91 5.90
C LEU A 2 -21.29 12.29 5.28
N ALA A 3 -21.41 12.33 3.95
CA ALA A 3 -22.66 12.64 3.25
C ALA A 3 -23.79 11.64 3.55
N PHE A 4 -23.46 10.34 3.62
CA PHE A 4 -24.40 9.28 3.95
C PHE A 4 -24.88 9.37 5.41
N LEU A 5 -23.99 9.73 6.34
CA LEU A 5 -24.33 9.98 7.74
C LEU A 5 -25.21 11.22 7.92
N LEU A 6 -25.01 12.27 7.11
CA LEU A 6 -25.84 13.47 7.11
C LEU A 6 -27.24 13.21 6.54
N MET A 7 -27.37 12.41 5.47
CA MET A 7 -28.67 12.01 4.90
C MET A 7 -29.52 11.17 5.86
N ARG A 8 -28.89 10.42 6.78
CA ARG A 8 -29.64 9.64 7.78
C ARG A 8 -30.30 10.51 8.85
N ARG A 9 -29.88 11.77 9.02
CA ARG A 9 -30.31 12.65 10.12
C ARG A 9 -31.07 13.90 9.69
N ARG A 10 -31.20 14.19 8.39
CA ARG A 10 -31.80 15.43 7.87
C ARG A 10 -32.65 15.14 6.62
N PRO A 11 -33.78 15.86 6.42
CA PRO A 11 -34.66 15.66 5.26
C PRO A 11 -33.96 16.04 3.94
N ILE A 12 -34.32 15.33 2.86
CA ILE A 12 -33.66 15.40 1.54
C ILE A 12 -33.59 16.82 0.96
N GLN A 13 -34.56 17.68 1.31
CA GLN A 13 -34.64 19.08 0.91
C GLN A 13 -33.50 19.95 1.45
N GLN A 14 -32.82 19.53 2.53
CA GLN A 14 -31.67 20.23 3.12
C GLN A 14 -30.33 19.56 2.79
N THR A 15 -30.33 18.30 2.34
CA THR A 15 -29.10 17.52 2.07
C THR A 15 -28.81 17.35 0.58
N TRP A 16 -29.69 17.80 -0.31
CA TRP A 16 -29.49 17.66 -1.77
C TRP A 16 -28.18 18.25 -2.31
N PRO A 17 -27.58 19.34 -1.76
CA PRO A 17 -26.27 19.79 -2.22
C PRO A 17 -25.15 18.79 -1.88
N ALA A 18 -25.31 17.98 -0.81
CA ALA A 18 -24.38 16.91 -0.48
C ALA A 18 -24.51 15.70 -1.44
N CYS A 19 -25.63 15.57 -2.16
CA CYS A 19 -25.77 14.58 -3.23
C CYS A 19 -24.88 14.93 -4.44
N LEU A 20 -24.49 16.20 -4.62
CA LEU A 20 -23.51 16.57 -5.67
C LEU A 20 -22.11 16.00 -5.37
N LEU A 21 -21.79 15.68 -4.10
CA LEU A 21 -20.55 14.99 -3.75
C LEU A 21 -20.56 13.50 -4.16
N VAL A 22 -21.72 12.93 -4.48
CA VAL A 22 -21.81 11.58 -5.07
C VAL A 22 -21.25 11.57 -6.49
N ILE A 23 -21.34 12.70 -7.21
CA ILE A 23 -20.70 12.87 -8.52
C ILE A 23 -19.17 12.76 -8.37
N TYR A 24 -18.60 13.27 -7.28
CA TYR A 24 -17.18 13.15 -6.96
C TYR A 24 -16.74 11.71 -6.62
N VAL A 25 -17.65 10.88 -6.10
CA VAL A 25 -17.41 9.44 -5.87
C VAL A 25 -17.48 8.64 -7.17
N ILE A 26 -18.25 9.12 -8.14
CA ILE A 26 -18.42 8.49 -9.47
C ILE A 26 -17.35 8.98 -10.46
N TYR A 27 -16.66 10.09 -10.18
CA TYR A 27 -15.69 10.69 -11.09
C TYR A 27 -14.32 10.97 -10.44
N PRO A 28 -13.38 10.02 -10.53
CA PRO A 28 -11.96 10.37 -10.66
C PRO A 28 -11.33 9.45 -11.72
N GLU A 29 -11.63 9.66 -13.02
CA GLU A 29 -11.42 8.70 -14.14
C GLU A 29 -10.46 7.53 -13.88
N PRO A 30 -10.99 6.38 -13.39
CA PRO A 30 -10.34 5.09 -13.46
C PRO A 30 -10.97 4.32 -14.62
N ASP A 31 -10.18 3.91 -15.62
CA ASP A 31 -10.69 3.08 -16.72
C ASP A 31 -11.34 1.79 -16.15
N PRO A 32 -12.66 1.60 -16.32
CA PRO A 32 -13.37 0.45 -15.75
C PRO A 32 -12.84 -0.88 -16.29
N ARG A 33 -12.18 -0.88 -17.46
CA ARG A 33 -11.55 -2.07 -18.05
C ARG A 33 -10.29 -2.45 -17.28
N VAL A 34 -9.49 -1.47 -16.86
CA VAL A 34 -8.27 -1.69 -16.06
C VAL A 34 -8.65 -2.14 -14.65
N ALA A 35 -9.66 -1.52 -14.04
CA ALA A 35 -10.17 -1.93 -12.73
C ALA A 35 -10.71 -3.38 -12.74
N LEU A 36 -11.46 -3.76 -13.78
CA LEU A 36 -11.94 -5.13 -13.96
C LEU A 36 -10.78 -6.11 -14.15
N ALA A 37 -9.78 -5.78 -14.97
CA ALA A 37 -8.62 -6.63 -15.20
C ALA A 37 -7.81 -6.86 -13.91
N VAL A 38 -7.58 -5.82 -13.12
CA VAL A 38 -6.90 -5.92 -11.82
C VAL A 38 -7.73 -6.74 -10.84
N ALA A 39 -9.05 -6.56 -10.80
CA ALA A 39 -9.95 -7.34 -9.96
C ALA A 39 -9.94 -8.83 -10.33
N LEU A 40 -9.99 -9.17 -11.62
CA LEU A 40 -9.93 -10.54 -12.10
C LEU A 40 -8.56 -11.20 -11.81
N LEU A 41 -7.46 -10.46 -11.97
CA LEU A 41 -6.12 -10.93 -11.60
C LEU A 41 -6.00 -11.17 -10.09
N ALA A 42 -6.56 -10.29 -9.27
CA ALA A 42 -6.59 -10.45 -7.82
C ALA A 42 -7.43 -11.66 -7.38
N ILE A 43 -8.58 -11.90 -8.03
CA ILE A 43 -9.43 -13.07 -7.79
C ILE A 43 -8.73 -14.35 -8.25
N ALA A 44 -8.09 -14.36 -9.41
CA ALA A 44 -7.32 -15.51 -9.89
C ALA A 44 -6.15 -15.84 -8.95
N ALA A 45 -5.41 -14.82 -8.50
CA ALA A 45 -4.35 -14.96 -7.49
C ALA A 45 -4.90 -15.48 -6.15
N LEU A 46 -6.10 -15.05 -5.74
CA LEU A 46 -6.80 -15.53 -4.56
C LEU A 46 -7.22 -17.00 -4.70
N ILE A 47 -7.75 -17.41 -5.85
CA ILE A 47 -8.14 -18.80 -6.10
C ILE A 47 -6.90 -19.71 -6.10
N LEU A 48 -5.83 -19.29 -6.78
CA LEU A 48 -4.54 -20.00 -6.78
C LEU A 48 -3.91 -20.07 -5.37
N SER A 49 -4.12 -19.03 -4.55
CA SER A 49 -3.72 -18.98 -3.13
C SER A 49 -4.43 -20.04 -2.29
N LEU A 50 -5.70 -20.29 -2.57
CA LEU A 50 -6.55 -21.19 -1.79
C LEU A 50 -6.34 -22.65 -2.18
N THR A 51 -5.83 -22.90 -3.39
CA THR A 51 -5.50 -24.23 -3.89
C THR A 51 -4.08 -24.70 -3.55
N SER A 52 -3.17 -23.79 -3.18
CA SER A 52 -1.79 -24.12 -2.80
C SER A 52 -1.69 -24.58 -1.33
N ASN A 53 -2.35 -25.68 -1.00
CA ASN A 53 -2.11 -26.41 0.23
C ASN A 53 -1.20 -27.61 -0.05
N GLY A 54 0.10 -27.40 0.15
CA GLY A 54 1.08 -28.49 0.33
C GLY A 54 1.72 -29.02 -0.94
N THR A 55 2.94 -28.54 -1.23
CA THR A 55 4.07 -29.13 -2.01
C THR A 55 4.95 -27.94 -2.42
N GLU A 56 6.24 -27.79 -2.10
CA GLU A 56 7.26 -28.65 -1.51
C GLU A 56 8.25 -27.77 -0.72
N GLN A 57 8.76 -28.31 0.40
CA GLN A 57 10.10 -27.96 0.86
C GLN A 57 11.10 -28.31 -0.26
N PHE A 58 12.22 -27.58 -0.35
CA PHE A 58 13.46 -28.01 -1.05
C PHE A 58 13.83 -27.42 -2.43
N ILE A 59 13.38 -26.21 -2.78
CA ILE A 59 14.11 -25.33 -3.74
C ILE A 59 14.40 -24.01 -3.03
N SER A 60 15.64 -23.51 -3.08
CA SER A 60 16.17 -22.56 -2.09
C SER A 60 15.19 -21.46 -1.68
N SER A 61 15.00 -21.28 -0.36
CA SER A 61 14.06 -20.32 0.25
C SER A 61 14.23 -18.89 -0.26
N ARG A 62 15.39 -18.55 -0.83
CA ARG A 62 15.66 -17.20 -1.36
C ARG A 62 15.16 -17.01 -2.79
N LEU A 63 15.22 -18.04 -3.65
CA LEU A 63 14.78 -17.93 -5.05
C LEU A 63 13.26 -17.89 -5.20
N MET A 64 12.51 -18.59 -4.33
CA MET A 64 11.03 -18.60 -4.38
C MET A 64 10.40 -17.20 -4.19
N HIS A 65 11.12 -16.26 -3.57
CA HIS A 65 10.63 -14.89 -3.37
C HIS A 65 10.97 -13.94 -4.51
N ILE A 66 11.95 -14.29 -5.35
CA ILE A 66 12.40 -13.41 -6.44
C ILE A 66 11.26 -13.21 -7.44
N ILE A 67 10.56 -14.28 -7.82
CA ILE A 67 9.49 -14.20 -8.82
C ILE A 67 8.34 -13.28 -8.35
N PRO A 68 7.73 -13.48 -7.16
CA PRO A 68 6.69 -12.56 -6.68
C PRO A 68 7.17 -11.11 -6.52
N ILE A 69 8.40 -10.90 -6.03
CA ILE A 69 8.96 -9.55 -5.88
C ILE A 69 9.08 -8.86 -7.24
N LEU A 70 9.65 -9.55 -8.24
CA LEU A 70 9.79 -9.01 -9.59
C LEU A 70 8.44 -8.75 -10.24
N LEU A 71 7.45 -9.63 -10.03
CA LEU A 71 6.10 -9.44 -10.56
C LEU A 71 5.41 -8.23 -9.94
N ILE A 72 5.46 -8.07 -8.62
CA ILE A 72 4.91 -6.89 -7.92
C ILE A 72 5.63 -5.63 -8.35
N ALA A 73 6.97 -5.67 -8.42
CA ALA A 73 7.78 -4.54 -8.84
C ALA A 73 7.43 -4.11 -10.26
N ALA A 74 7.41 -5.05 -11.21
CA ALA A 74 7.12 -4.77 -12.61
C ALA A 74 5.69 -4.28 -12.80
N SER A 75 4.69 -4.97 -12.24
CA SER A 75 3.28 -4.63 -12.46
C SER A 75 2.93 -3.23 -11.93
N PHE A 76 3.34 -2.91 -10.70
CA PHE A 76 3.04 -1.61 -10.11
C PHE A 76 3.94 -0.49 -10.62
N SER A 77 5.20 -0.78 -10.98
CA SER A 77 6.03 0.22 -11.67
C SER A 77 5.39 0.61 -13.00
N ILE A 78 4.96 -0.36 -13.79
CA ILE A 78 4.26 -0.12 -15.06
C ILE A 78 2.97 0.67 -14.81
N LEU A 79 2.13 0.20 -13.89
CA LEU A 79 0.84 0.83 -13.58
C LEU A 79 1.01 2.29 -13.16
N TYR A 80 1.89 2.55 -12.19
CA TYR A 80 2.10 3.89 -11.67
C TYR A 80 2.88 4.79 -12.62
N PHE A 81 3.76 4.22 -13.45
CA PHE A 81 4.43 4.99 -14.50
C PHE A 81 3.44 5.49 -15.56
N PHE A 82 2.51 4.64 -16.01
CA PHE A 82 1.49 5.03 -17.00
C PHE A 82 0.39 5.92 -16.43
N THR A 83 0.22 5.95 -15.11
CA THR A 83 -0.75 6.83 -14.43
C THR A 83 -0.07 7.97 -13.66
N LEU A 84 1.23 8.18 -13.89
CA LEU A 84 2.02 9.22 -13.26
C LEU A 84 1.55 10.59 -13.74
N THR A 85 1.41 11.54 -12.83
CA THR A 85 1.07 12.91 -13.26
C THR A 85 2.26 13.52 -14.03
N PRO A 86 2.05 14.04 -15.25
CA PRO A 86 3.17 14.44 -16.10
C PRO A 86 3.81 15.79 -15.71
N ASP A 87 3.08 16.63 -14.99
CA ASP A 87 3.43 18.06 -14.81
C ASP A 87 3.28 18.53 -13.35
N ILE A 88 3.40 19.85 -13.17
CA ILE A 88 3.24 20.56 -11.91
C ILE A 88 1.85 20.28 -11.31
N LEU A 89 1.85 19.94 -10.04
CA LEU A 89 0.67 19.60 -9.26
C LEU A 89 0.18 20.82 -8.45
N PRO A 90 -1.11 20.85 -8.09
CA PRO A 90 -1.63 21.90 -7.19
C PRO A 90 -1.20 21.66 -5.74
N ALA A 91 -1.36 22.70 -4.92
CA ALA A 91 -1.18 22.66 -3.45
C ALA A 91 0.21 22.12 -3.04
N ASP A 92 0.25 21.36 -1.94
CA ASP A 92 1.47 20.84 -1.32
C ASP A 92 2.35 20.05 -2.31
N SER A 93 1.73 19.34 -3.26
CA SER A 93 2.46 18.56 -4.26
C SER A 93 3.25 19.45 -5.23
N GLY A 94 2.70 20.58 -5.65
CA GLY A 94 3.42 21.58 -6.45
C GLY A 94 4.53 22.25 -5.65
N GLU A 95 4.26 22.55 -4.38
CA GLU A 95 5.28 23.09 -3.48
C GLU A 95 6.45 22.12 -3.33
N PHE A 96 6.21 20.83 -3.13
CA PHE A 96 7.25 19.80 -3.06
C PHE A 96 8.07 19.72 -4.35
N GLN A 97 7.44 19.86 -5.52
CA GLN A 97 8.15 19.88 -6.80
C GLN A 97 9.04 21.12 -6.95
N LEU A 98 8.56 22.30 -6.52
CA LEU A 98 9.32 23.55 -6.54
C LEU A 98 10.49 23.52 -5.55
N VAL A 99 10.22 23.15 -4.30
CA VAL A 99 11.21 23.03 -3.23
C VAL A 99 12.29 22.00 -3.59
N ALA A 100 11.91 20.90 -4.23
CA ALA A 100 12.86 19.93 -4.74
C ALA A 100 13.77 20.50 -5.84
N ALA A 101 13.26 21.35 -6.74
CA ALA A 101 14.08 21.96 -7.78
C ALA A 101 15.11 22.96 -7.20
N GLU A 102 14.67 23.78 -6.25
CA GLU A 102 15.48 24.86 -5.64
C GLU A 102 16.29 24.42 -4.42
N LEU A 103 16.10 23.18 -3.93
CA LEU A 103 16.61 22.72 -2.64
C LEU A 103 16.17 23.64 -1.47
N GLY A 104 14.90 24.07 -1.52
CA GLY A 104 14.29 24.97 -0.54
C GLY A 104 13.81 24.26 0.72
N VAL A 105 12.92 24.91 1.46
CA VAL A 105 12.24 24.35 2.65
C VAL A 105 10.74 24.40 2.39
N ALA A 106 10.08 23.25 2.48
CA ALA A 106 8.63 23.17 2.35
C ALA A 106 7.93 23.74 3.59
N HIS A 107 6.62 23.92 3.51
CA HIS A 107 5.77 24.30 4.63
C HIS A 107 6.08 23.43 5.87
N PRO A 108 5.93 23.99 7.09
CA PRO A 108 6.24 23.26 8.32
C PRO A 108 5.58 21.88 8.35
N PRO A 109 6.33 20.80 8.69
CA PRO A 109 7.65 20.79 9.34
C PRO A 109 8.89 20.81 8.41
N GLY A 110 8.73 21.02 7.09
CA GLY A 110 9.84 21.26 6.16
C GLY A 110 10.51 20.03 5.52
N PHE A 111 10.28 18.83 6.05
CA PHE A 111 10.54 17.54 5.37
C PHE A 111 11.93 17.35 4.69
N PRO A 112 13.04 17.60 5.41
CA PRO A 112 14.37 17.73 4.81
C PRO A 112 14.84 16.48 4.05
N LEU A 113 14.57 15.27 4.56
CA LEU A 113 14.95 14.03 3.88
C LEU A 113 14.23 13.87 2.55
N TYR A 114 12.93 14.17 2.52
CA TYR A 114 12.15 14.13 1.29
C TYR A 114 12.70 15.13 0.27
N THR A 115 12.96 16.38 0.70
CA THR A 115 13.50 17.42 -0.17
C THR A 115 14.85 17.06 -0.76
N ILE A 116 15.78 16.49 0.02
CA ILE A 116 17.10 16.08 -0.49
C ILE A 116 16.96 14.96 -1.53
N LEU A 117 16.16 13.94 -1.24
CA LEU A 117 15.93 12.83 -2.18
C LEU A 117 15.22 13.32 -3.46
N ALA A 118 14.21 14.17 -3.32
CA ALA A 118 13.51 14.77 -4.45
C ALA A 118 14.44 15.66 -5.28
N HIS A 119 15.33 16.44 -4.64
CA HIS A 119 16.34 17.21 -5.35
C HIS A 119 17.28 16.31 -6.16
N LEU A 120 17.77 15.21 -5.58
CA LEU A 120 18.58 14.23 -6.30
C LEU A 120 17.83 13.66 -7.52
N MET A 121 16.53 13.42 -7.39
CA MET A 121 15.71 12.98 -8.53
C MET A 121 15.69 14.02 -9.66
N THR A 122 15.62 15.32 -9.35
CA THR A 122 15.65 16.37 -10.39
C THR A 122 16.95 16.38 -11.20
N ARG A 123 18.06 15.92 -10.59
CA ARG A 123 19.39 15.84 -11.21
C ARG A 123 19.61 14.60 -12.08
N LEU A 124 18.67 13.66 -12.12
CA LEU A 124 18.80 12.49 -12.99
C LEU A 124 18.89 12.92 -14.46
N PRO A 125 19.75 12.28 -15.28
CA PRO A 125 19.90 12.56 -16.71
C PRO A 125 18.75 11.95 -17.52
N LEU A 126 17.53 12.27 -17.12
CA LEU A 126 16.29 11.91 -17.83
C LEU A 126 15.77 13.16 -18.54
N GLU A 127 15.38 13.00 -19.79
CA GLU A 127 14.71 14.04 -20.58
C GLU A 127 13.26 14.21 -20.11
N ALA A 128 13.09 14.80 -18.93
CA ALA A 128 11.80 15.05 -18.29
C ALA A 128 11.88 16.32 -17.43
N THR A 129 10.71 16.89 -17.09
CA THR A 129 10.64 18.05 -16.21
C THR A 129 11.07 17.69 -14.78
N ALA A 130 11.54 18.67 -14.00
CA ALA A 130 11.85 18.46 -12.59
C ALA A 130 10.63 17.92 -11.83
N ALA A 131 9.43 18.48 -12.09
CA ALA A 131 8.16 18.03 -11.53
C ALA A 131 7.90 16.54 -11.77
N TYR A 132 8.10 16.07 -13.01
CA TYR A 132 7.96 14.66 -13.37
C TYR A 132 8.93 13.76 -12.59
N LYS A 133 10.21 14.18 -12.50
CA LYS A 133 11.24 13.42 -11.78
C LYS A 133 10.95 13.31 -10.28
N VAL A 134 10.35 14.34 -9.68
CA VAL A 134 9.89 14.29 -8.28
C VAL A 134 8.71 13.32 -8.14
N ASN A 135 7.77 13.29 -9.08
CA ASN A 135 6.68 12.30 -9.06
C ASN A 135 7.22 10.86 -9.16
N LEU A 136 8.31 10.63 -9.91
CA LEU A 136 8.97 9.31 -9.97
C LEU A 136 9.50 8.84 -8.61
N LEU A 137 9.89 9.75 -7.70
CA LEU A 137 10.27 9.36 -6.34
C LEU A 137 9.13 8.64 -5.62
N SER A 138 7.90 9.11 -5.81
CA SER A 138 6.70 8.51 -5.25
C SER A 138 6.46 7.12 -5.81
N VAL A 139 6.65 6.92 -7.11
CA VAL A 139 6.56 5.59 -7.75
C VAL A 139 7.56 4.62 -7.12
N ILE A 140 8.84 5.03 -7.03
CA ILE A 140 9.92 4.19 -6.51
C ILE A 140 9.62 3.78 -5.05
N THR A 141 9.31 4.76 -4.20
CA THR A 141 9.04 4.52 -2.78
C THR A 141 7.79 3.68 -2.55
N SER A 142 6.73 3.92 -3.32
CA SER A 142 5.50 3.12 -3.25
C SER A 142 5.73 1.67 -3.71
N VAL A 143 6.45 1.43 -4.81
CA VAL A 143 6.75 0.06 -5.25
C VAL A 143 7.59 -0.69 -4.22
N LEU A 144 8.59 -0.04 -3.63
CA LEU A 144 9.38 -0.61 -2.53
C LEU A 144 8.52 -0.90 -1.29
N THR A 145 7.54 -0.05 -0.99
CA THR A 145 6.56 -0.28 0.07
C THR A 145 5.77 -1.57 -0.18
N LEU A 146 5.28 -1.80 -1.39
CA LEU A 146 4.52 -3.00 -1.75
C LEU A 146 5.37 -4.28 -1.62
N ILE A 147 6.65 -4.22 -2.01
CA ILE A 147 7.59 -5.32 -1.82
C ILE A 147 7.78 -5.64 -0.33
N LEU A 148 7.92 -4.61 0.52
CA LEU A 148 8.06 -4.79 1.96
C LEU A 148 6.79 -5.36 2.59
N VAL A 149 5.61 -4.94 2.12
CA VAL A 149 4.32 -5.51 2.56
C VAL A 149 4.21 -6.97 2.18
N TYR A 150 4.57 -7.36 0.95
CA TYR A 150 4.66 -8.77 0.54
C TYR A 150 5.53 -9.58 1.51
N LEU A 151 6.75 -9.09 1.79
CA LEU A 151 7.70 -9.78 2.66
C LEU A 151 7.21 -9.88 4.10
N ALA A 152 6.61 -8.81 4.64
CA ALA A 152 6.06 -8.79 5.98
C ALA A 152 4.90 -9.79 6.14
N VAL A 153 3.95 -9.79 5.20
CA VAL A 153 2.80 -10.71 5.22
C VAL A 153 3.27 -12.15 5.03
N TYR A 154 4.24 -12.39 4.15
CA TYR A 154 4.84 -13.72 4.00
C TYR A 154 5.51 -14.17 5.30
N GLN A 155 6.30 -13.33 5.96
CA GLN A 155 6.98 -13.67 7.20
C GLN A 155 6.00 -14.02 8.32
N LEU A 156 4.87 -13.31 8.39
CA LEU A 156 3.80 -13.58 9.36
C LEU A 156 3.03 -14.86 9.07
N THR A 157 2.64 -15.09 7.81
CA THR A 157 1.68 -16.14 7.44
C THR A 157 2.34 -17.42 6.93
N GLY A 158 3.55 -17.33 6.40
CA GLY A 158 4.21 -18.38 5.62
C GLY A 158 3.61 -18.59 4.21
N SER A 159 2.66 -17.77 3.78
CA SER A 159 1.96 -17.91 2.50
C SER A 159 2.40 -16.85 1.51
N ILE A 160 2.97 -17.27 0.38
CA ILE A 160 3.36 -16.38 -0.73
C ILE A 160 2.12 -15.64 -1.25
N ALA A 161 1.03 -16.37 -1.39
CA ALA A 161 -0.15 -15.83 -2.02
C ALA A 161 -0.91 -14.85 -1.10
N ALA A 162 -0.89 -15.05 0.22
CA ALA A 162 -1.33 -14.02 1.17
C ALA A 162 -0.52 -12.72 1.02
N GLY A 163 0.80 -12.82 0.82
CA GLY A 163 1.66 -11.66 0.58
C GLY A 163 1.34 -10.94 -0.72
N ILE A 164 1.09 -11.69 -1.80
CA ILE A 164 0.70 -11.13 -3.10
C ILE A 164 -0.65 -10.41 -2.97
N ILE A 165 -1.65 -11.03 -2.34
CA ILE A 165 -2.97 -10.43 -2.13
C ILE A 165 -2.85 -9.15 -1.30
N GLY A 166 -2.06 -9.15 -0.22
CA GLY A 166 -1.85 -7.97 0.61
C GLY A 166 -1.23 -6.80 -0.16
N SER A 167 -0.28 -7.11 -1.04
CA SER A 167 0.39 -6.10 -1.88
C SER A 167 -0.52 -5.59 -3.00
N LEU A 168 -1.30 -6.47 -3.64
CA LEU A 168 -2.29 -6.09 -4.64
C LEU A 168 -3.40 -5.22 -4.02
N ALA A 169 -3.88 -5.58 -2.83
CA ALA A 169 -4.91 -4.84 -2.13
C ALA A 169 -4.45 -3.43 -1.76
N LEU A 170 -3.22 -3.28 -1.21
CA LEU A 170 -2.68 -1.97 -0.89
C LEU A 170 -2.34 -1.17 -2.16
N GLY A 171 -1.66 -1.78 -3.13
CA GLY A 171 -1.24 -1.10 -4.35
C GLY A 171 -2.40 -0.66 -5.24
N GLY A 172 -3.50 -1.42 -5.25
CA GLY A 172 -4.73 -1.06 -5.94
C GLY A 172 -5.64 -0.13 -5.15
N ALA A 173 -5.34 0.18 -3.89
CA ALA A 173 -6.14 1.08 -3.09
C ALA A 173 -6.03 2.52 -3.63
N THR A 174 -7.17 3.19 -3.80
CA THR A 174 -7.26 4.48 -4.48
C THR A 174 -6.40 5.56 -3.83
N THR A 175 -6.35 5.62 -2.49
CA THR A 175 -5.52 6.62 -1.79
C THR A 175 -4.03 6.33 -1.96
N PHE A 176 -3.61 5.07 -1.82
CA PHE A 176 -2.21 4.68 -1.99
C PHE A 176 -1.75 4.91 -3.42
N TRP A 177 -2.59 4.56 -4.41
CA TRP A 177 -2.34 4.82 -5.82
C TRP A 177 -2.18 6.33 -6.07
N ALA A 178 -3.12 7.16 -5.60
CA ALA A 178 -3.01 8.61 -5.75
C ALA A 178 -1.71 9.17 -5.15
N GLN A 179 -1.23 8.60 -4.05
CA GLN A 179 0.07 8.98 -3.46
C GLN A 179 1.26 8.45 -4.25
N ALA A 180 1.13 7.32 -4.92
CA ALA A 180 2.19 6.74 -5.74
C ALA A 180 2.42 7.51 -7.05
N THR A 181 1.41 8.24 -7.55
CA THR A 181 1.45 8.93 -8.86
C THR A 181 1.58 10.45 -8.78
N THR A 182 1.75 11.00 -7.57
CA THR A 182 1.90 12.44 -7.32
C THR A 182 3.08 12.72 -6.39
N ALA A 183 3.71 13.89 -6.48
CA ALA A 183 4.74 14.32 -5.54
C ALA A 183 4.15 14.45 -4.13
N ASN A 184 4.39 13.46 -3.27
CA ASN A 184 3.88 13.51 -1.90
C ASN A 184 4.85 12.83 -0.94
N ILE A 185 5.02 13.40 0.24
CA ILE A 185 5.83 12.78 1.29
C ILE A 185 5.26 11.45 1.78
N ARG A 186 3.93 11.26 1.67
CA ARG A 186 3.25 10.06 2.17
C ARG A 186 3.77 8.77 1.55
N SER A 187 4.24 8.78 0.30
CA SER A 187 4.85 7.60 -0.32
C SER A 187 6.16 7.20 0.38
N LEU A 188 7.01 8.18 0.71
CA LEU A 188 8.27 7.96 1.42
C LEU A 188 8.03 7.55 2.89
N THR A 189 7.05 8.18 3.55
CA THR A 189 6.64 7.78 4.91
C THR A 189 6.08 6.37 4.93
N GLY A 190 5.28 5.99 3.92
CA GLY A 190 4.76 4.64 3.73
C GLY A 190 5.89 3.62 3.60
N PHE A 191 6.92 3.93 2.81
CA PHE A 191 8.10 3.10 2.65
C PHE A 191 8.82 2.84 3.99
N PHE A 192 9.15 3.90 4.74
CA PHE A 192 9.82 3.74 6.03
C PHE A 192 8.95 3.01 7.06
N THR A 193 7.64 3.24 7.04
CA THR A 193 6.70 2.53 7.91
C THR A 193 6.70 1.03 7.60
N ALA A 194 6.58 0.65 6.32
CA ALA A 194 6.65 -0.74 5.90
C ALA A 194 8.01 -1.37 6.21
N LEU A 195 9.09 -0.61 6.06
CA LEU A 195 10.45 -1.05 6.38
C LEU A 195 10.59 -1.34 7.88
N ALA A 196 10.12 -0.43 8.74
CA ALA A 196 10.15 -0.61 10.19
C ALA A 196 9.31 -1.82 10.63
N LEU A 197 8.10 -1.99 10.07
CA LEU A 197 7.25 -3.14 10.35
C LEU A 197 7.90 -4.45 9.92
N TYR A 198 8.44 -4.50 8.70
CA TYR A 198 9.15 -5.68 8.21
C TYR A 198 10.38 -6.00 9.06
N ALA A 199 11.19 -5.00 9.40
CA ALA A 199 12.36 -5.15 10.26
C ALA A 199 11.97 -5.69 11.64
N LEU A 200 10.90 -5.19 12.24
CA LEU A 200 10.39 -5.66 13.54
C LEU A 200 9.93 -7.12 13.48
N ILE A 201 9.14 -7.49 12.47
CA ILE A 201 8.67 -8.87 12.28
C ILE A 201 9.86 -9.81 12.08
N LYS A 202 10.84 -9.38 11.27
CA LYS A 202 12.06 -10.15 11.01
C LYS A 202 12.93 -10.30 12.25
N ALA A 203 13.10 -9.24 13.04
CA ALA A 203 13.90 -9.25 14.26
C ALA A 203 13.28 -10.12 15.37
N THR A 204 11.95 -10.05 15.52
CA THR A 204 11.22 -10.88 16.51
C THR A 204 11.10 -12.35 16.08
N GLY A 205 11.30 -12.65 14.79
CA GLY A 205 11.04 -13.98 14.22
C GLY A 205 9.58 -14.41 14.39
N TYR A 206 8.67 -13.45 14.58
CA TYR A 206 7.26 -13.72 14.86
C TYR A 206 6.59 -14.32 13.63
N SER A 207 5.89 -15.44 13.83
CA SER A 207 5.11 -16.11 12.79
C SER A 207 3.82 -16.64 13.40
N LEU A 208 2.69 -16.36 12.74
CA LEU A 208 1.36 -16.81 13.16
C LEU A 208 1.30 -18.35 13.26
N ARG A 209 2.09 -19.05 12.43
CA ARG A 209 2.20 -20.52 12.46
C ARG A 209 2.83 -21.04 13.75
N ARG A 210 3.85 -20.36 14.29
CA ARG A 210 4.49 -20.71 15.58
C ARG A 210 3.63 -20.31 16.78
N GLY A 211 2.95 -19.17 16.72
CA GLY A 211 2.04 -18.72 17.78
C GLY A 211 0.92 -19.74 18.03
N ASN A 212 0.34 -20.26 16.95
CA ASN A 212 -0.72 -21.28 17.03
C ASN A 212 -0.21 -22.65 17.54
N GLN A 213 1.03 -23.02 17.22
CA GLN A 213 1.64 -24.27 17.74
C GLN A 213 1.97 -24.18 19.24
N LYS A 214 2.50 -23.04 19.72
CA LYS A 214 2.71 -22.84 21.17
C LYS A 214 1.39 -22.80 21.95
N ALA A 215 0.36 -22.16 21.39
CA ALA A 215 -0.99 -22.17 21.97
C ALA A 215 -1.61 -23.60 22.00
N SER A 216 -1.33 -24.42 20.98
CA SER A 216 -1.79 -25.82 20.93
C SER A 216 -1.01 -26.78 21.83
N PHE A 217 0.22 -26.43 22.21
CA PHE A 217 1.04 -27.22 23.17
C PHE A 217 0.81 -26.79 24.63
N SER A 218 0.20 -25.61 24.85
CA SER A 218 -0.16 -25.09 26.16
C SER A 218 -1.63 -25.41 26.52
N VAL A 219 -1.96 -26.70 26.63
CA VAL A 219 -3.21 -27.16 27.29
C VAL A 219 -2.92 -27.49 28.76
N ALA A 220 -2.25 -26.57 29.45
CA ALA A 220 -2.39 -26.39 30.89
C ALA A 220 -2.90 -24.96 31.07
N ARG A 221 -4.22 -24.85 31.30
CA ARG A 221 -4.99 -23.60 31.29
C ARG A 221 -4.57 -22.69 32.46
N ASP A 222 -4.18 -21.47 32.14
CA ASP A 222 -4.29 -20.32 33.05
C ASP A 222 -5.63 -19.61 32.75
N PRO A 223 -6.58 -19.51 33.71
CA PRO A 223 -7.90 -18.94 33.48
C PRO A 223 -7.92 -17.44 33.15
N LEU A 224 -6.77 -16.76 33.10
CA LEU A 224 -6.67 -15.32 32.79
C LEU A 224 -6.13 -15.00 31.38
N SER A 225 -5.78 -15.98 30.55
CA SER A 225 -5.28 -15.68 29.19
C SER A 225 -6.42 -15.32 28.25
N GLN A 226 -6.68 -14.02 28.09
CA GLN A 226 -7.59 -13.51 27.07
C GLN A 226 -7.17 -14.02 25.68
N GLU A 227 -8.12 -14.57 24.94
CA GLU A 227 -7.92 -15.19 23.64
C GLU A 227 -7.26 -14.22 22.65
N ALA A 228 -5.98 -14.47 22.32
CA ALA A 228 -5.37 -13.85 21.16
C ALA A 228 -6.15 -14.27 19.90
N PRO A 229 -6.50 -13.34 18.99
CA PRO A 229 -7.28 -13.67 17.81
C PRO A 229 -6.57 -14.72 16.96
N SER A 230 -7.32 -15.73 16.49
CA SER A 230 -6.77 -16.78 15.62
C SER A 230 -6.03 -16.20 14.41
N GLY A 231 -5.00 -16.89 13.91
CA GLY A 231 -4.16 -16.37 12.80
C GLY A 231 -4.95 -15.92 11.56
N LYS A 232 -6.12 -16.54 11.29
CA LYS A 232 -7.04 -16.10 10.23
C LYS A 232 -7.72 -14.75 10.53
N ARG A 233 -8.09 -14.50 11.80
CA ARG A 233 -8.64 -13.22 12.27
C ARG A 233 -7.58 -12.11 12.20
N MET A 234 -6.31 -12.41 12.48
CA MET A 234 -5.22 -11.44 12.38
C MET A 234 -4.88 -11.07 10.92
N THR A 235 -4.87 -12.05 10.00
CA THR A 235 -4.69 -11.77 8.55
C THR A 235 -5.84 -10.93 8.01
N LEU A 236 -7.07 -11.24 8.41
CA LEU A 236 -8.23 -10.42 8.07
C LEU A 236 -8.11 -9.01 8.67
N PHE A 237 -7.61 -8.88 9.90
CA PHE A 237 -7.40 -7.60 10.56
C PHE A 237 -6.32 -6.75 9.88
N LEU A 238 -5.19 -7.34 9.48
CA LEU A 238 -4.14 -6.65 8.73
C LEU A 238 -4.62 -6.26 7.33
N ALA A 239 -5.34 -7.14 6.64
CA ALA A 239 -5.96 -6.82 5.36
C ALA A 239 -6.97 -5.66 5.50
N LEU A 240 -7.80 -5.67 6.54
CA LEU A 240 -8.73 -4.59 6.85
C LEU A 240 -8.02 -3.31 7.30
N PHE A 241 -6.89 -3.40 8.00
CA PHE A 241 -6.07 -2.26 8.40
C PHE A 241 -5.42 -1.58 7.20
N PHE A 242 -4.81 -2.35 6.28
CA PHE A 242 -4.27 -1.81 5.03
C PHE A 242 -5.38 -1.31 4.10
N LEU A 243 -6.55 -1.94 4.08
CA LEU A 243 -7.74 -1.44 3.38
C LEU A 243 -8.23 -0.11 4.00
N ALA A 244 -8.19 0.03 5.32
CA ALA A 244 -8.60 1.24 6.03
C ALA A 244 -7.62 2.41 5.79
N ILE A 245 -6.31 2.15 5.82
CA ILE A 245 -5.28 3.13 5.41
C ILE A 245 -5.45 3.48 3.93
N GLY A 246 -5.76 2.48 3.09
CA GLY A 246 -6.06 2.63 1.67
C GLY A 246 -7.36 3.40 1.36
N LEU A 247 -8.23 3.63 2.33
CA LEU A 247 -9.49 4.37 2.18
C LEU A 247 -9.50 5.71 2.91
N GLY A 248 -8.44 6.10 3.62
CA GLY A 248 -8.38 7.39 4.30
C GLY A 248 -7.00 7.76 4.82
N VAL A 249 -6.31 8.64 4.09
CA VAL A 249 -6.00 10.05 4.44
C VAL A 249 -5.86 10.81 3.12
#